data_AF-A0A060CEX4-F1
#
_entry.id   AF-A0A060CEX4-F1
#
_cell.length_a   1.000
_cell.length_b   1.000
_cell.length_c   1.000
_cell.angle_alpha   90.00
_cell.angle_beta   90.00
_cell.angle_gamma   90.00
#
_symmetry.space_group_name_H-M   'P 1'
#
loop_
_entity.id
_entity.type
_entity.pdbx_description
1 polymer ?
#
loop_
_entity_poly.entity_id
_entity_poly.type
_entity_poly.pdbx_seq_one_letter_code
_entity_poly.pdbx_strand_id
1 'polypeptide(L)'
;MEILSATKDSVLWLLIGDEDVNQRLRAAAEKAGIAPERLIFAGKTPNPLHLARIGLADLFLDTFPYGAHSTAADAITAGLPVLTMPGKSFASRFCGSIIEAAGVPEMACSSPDEYVARAIAFARNRSSLDAVRKSLEARRETSALRDIPALARR
;
A
#
# COMPACT_ATOMS: atom_id res chain seq x y z
N MET A 1 7.89 6.65 -10.60
CA MET A 1 6.96 6.51 -11.74
C MET A 1 7.19 5.24 -12.57
N GLU A 2 8.28 4.50 -12.35
CA GLU A 2 8.63 3.29 -13.11
C GLU A 2 7.53 2.22 -13.15
N ILE A 3 6.86 1.97 -12.00
CA ILE A 3 5.75 1.01 -11.92
C ILE A 3 4.63 1.37 -12.91
N LEU A 4 4.18 2.63 -12.93
CA LEU A 4 3.14 3.10 -13.86
C LEU A 4 3.60 3.03 -15.32
N SER A 5 4.87 3.30 -15.60
CA SER A 5 5.45 3.19 -16.95
C SER A 5 5.38 1.76 -17.48
N ALA A 6 5.69 0.78 -16.61
CA ALA A 6 5.69 -0.64 -16.96
C ALA A 6 4.30 -1.31 -16.95
N THR A 7 3.26 -0.61 -16.46
CA THR A 7 1.89 -1.14 -16.27
C THR A 7 0.87 -0.16 -16.86
N LYS A 8 0.64 -0.22 -18.17
CA LYS A 8 -0.07 0.84 -18.91
C LYS A 8 -1.52 1.08 -18.45
N ASP A 9 -2.20 0.04 -17.98
CA ASP A 9 -3.61 0.08 -17.56
C ASP A 9 -3.81 0.35 -16.06
N SER A 10 -2.72 0.59 -15.31
CA SER A 10 -2.81 0.90 -13.88
C SER A 10 -3.01 2.39 -13.62
N VAL A 11 -3.50 2.73 -12.45
CA VAL A 11 -3.59 4.11 -11.93
C VAL A 11 -2.91 4.19 -10.57
N LEU A 12 -2.44 5.38 -10.20
CA LEU A 12 -1.94 5.67 -8.86
C LEU A 12 -2.99 6.47 -8.11
N TRP A 13 -3.50 5.90 -7.02
CA TRP A 13 -4.51 6.53 -6.19
C TRP A 13 -3.88 7.15 -4.94
N LEU A 14 -4.02 8.46 -4.79
CA LEU A 14 -3.44 9.26 -3.72
C LEU A 14 -4.53 9.97 -2.91
N LEU A 15 -4.25 10.28 -1.64
CA LEU A 15 -5.06 11.24 -0.90
C LEU A 15 -4.84 12.64 -1.49
N ILE A 16 -5.92 13.40 -1.64
CA ILE A 16 -5.83 14.78 -2.12
C ILE A 16 -4.99 15.63 -1.16
N GLY A 17 -4.01 16.35 -1.70
CA GLY A 17 -3.32 17.44 -1.02
C GLY A 17 -3.93 18.79 -1.40
N ASP A 18 -3.24 19.86 -1.02
CA ASP A 18 -3.54 21.19 -1.56
C ASP A 18 -3.38 21.19 -3.09
N GLU A 19 -4.09 22.07 -3.79
CA GLU A 19 -4.16 22.00 -5.25
C GLU A 19 -2.80 22.16 -5.92
N ASP A 20 -1.94 23.00 -5.36
CA ASP A 20 -0.56 23.18 -5.82
C ASP A 20 0.29 21.92 -5.64
N VAL A 21 0.05 21.12 -4.59
CA VAL A 21 0.69 19.81 -4.40
C VAL A 21 0.21 18.82 -5.47
N ASN A 22 -1.10 18.78 -5.73
CA ASN A 22 -1.69 17.88 -6.73
C ASN A 22 -1.15 18.22 -8.14
N GLN A 23 -1.06 19.51 -8.48
CA GLN A 23 -0.50 19.96 -9.77
C GLN A 23 0.98 19.61 -9.91
N ARG A 24 1.78 19.76 -8.83
CA ARG A 24 3.20 19.34 -8.84
C ARG A 24 3.35 17.83 -9.08
N LEU A 25 2.47 17.01 -8.51
CA LEU A 25 2.47 15.56 -8.73
C LEU A 25 2.07 15.19 -10.16
N ARG A 26 1.08 15.88 -10.75
CA ARG A 26 0.73 15.71 -12.17
C ARG A 26 1.88 16.08 -13.09
N ALA A 27 2.49 17.24 -12.90
CA ALA A 27 3.65 17.68 -13.69
C ALA A 27 4.84 16.71 -13.56
N ALA A 28 5.07 16.14 -12.37
CA ALA A 28 6.09 15.12 -12.16
C ALA A 28 5.78 13.82 -12.92
N ALA A 29 4.50 13.45 -13.05
CA ALA A 29 4.06 12.32 -13.85
C ALA A 29 4.27 12.56 -15.36
N GLU A 30 3.89 13.73 -15.86
CA GLU A 30 4.09 14.12 -17.27
C GLU A 30 5.57 14.09 -17.67
N LYS A 31 6.43 14.66 -16.81
CA LYS A 31 7.87 14.63 -17.01
C LYS A 31 8.43 13.21 -17.09
N ALA A 32 7.77 12.25 -16.44
CA ALA A 32 8.11 10.83 -16.50
C ALA A 32 7.39 10.07 -17.63
N GLY A 33 6.70 10.76 -18.53
CA GLY A 33 5.96 10.16 -19.65
C GLY A 33 4.65 9.47 -19.23
N ILE A 34 4.11 9.80 -18.06
CA ILE A 34 2.85 9.25 -17.54
C ILE A 34 1.74 10.29 -17.70
N ALA A 35 0.63 9.88 -18.30
CA ALA A 35 -0.56 10.73 -18.43
C ALA A 35 -1.06 11.19 -17.04
N PRO A 36 -1.25 12.49 -16.79
CA PRO A 36 -1.72 13.04 -15.50
C PRO A 36 -2.97 12.39 -14.96
N GLU A 37 -3.88 11.97 -15.84
CA GLU A 37 -5.18 11.40 -15.53
C GLU A 37 -5.05 10.02 -14.85
N ARG A 38 -3.88 9.38 -14.95
CA ARG A 38 -3.55 8.16 -14.22
C ARG A 38 -3.25 8.41 -12.74
N LEU A 39 -3.16 9.67 -12.30
CA LEU A 39 -3.10 10.04 -10.88
C LEU A 39 -4.48 10.45 -10.41
N ILE A 40 -5.10 9.59 -9.59
CA ILE A 40 -6.41 9.83 -9.01
C ILE A 40 -6.20 10.40 -7.61
N PHE A 41 -6.80 11.56 -7.32
CA PHE A 41 -6.74 12.20 -6.00
C PHE A 41 -8.08 12.05 -5.27
N ALA A 42 -8.11 11.24 -4.22
CA ALA A 42 -9.30 11.04 -3.41
C ALA A 42 -9.48 12.17 -2.38
N GLY A 43 -10.67 12.76 -2.35
CA GLY A 43 -11.09 13.68 -1.29
C GLY A 43 -11.00 13.08 0.11
N LYS A 44 -10.97 13.92 1.14
CA LYS A 44 -11.17 13.48 2.53
C LYS A 44 -12.62 13.01 2.70
N THR A 45 -12.81 11.97 3.50
CA THR A 45 -14.13 11.38 3.76
C THR A 45 -14.15 10.83 5.19
N PRO A 46 -15.31 10.70 5.85
CA PRO A 46 -15.41 10.02 7.13
C PRO A 46 -14.75 8.64 7.14
N ASN A 47 -14.15 8.26 8.27
CA ASN A 47 -13.32 7.05 8.36
C ASN A 47 -14.00 5.76 7.84
N PRO A 48 -15.29 5.46 8.12
CA PRO A 48 -15.94 4.27 7.56
C PRO A 48 -15.96 4.25 6.02
N LEU A 49 -16.20 5.40 5.39
CA LEU A 49 -16.17 5.53 3.93
C LEU A 49 -14.75 5.45 3.37
N HIS A 50 -13.76 5.92 4.13
CA HIS A 50 -12.35 5.75 3.80
C HIS A 50 -11.93 4.28 3.82
N LEU A 51 -12.29 3.54 4.87
CA LEU A 51 -11.99 2.11 4.98
C LEU A 51 -12.67 1.31 3.87
N ALA A 52 -13.93 1.61 3.57
CA ALA A 52 -14.67 0.94 2.50
C ALA A 52 -14.02 1.17 1.12
N ARG A 53 -13.58 2.40 0.82
CA ARG A 53 -13.02 2.71 -0.50
C ARG A 53 -11.61 2.15 -0.70
N ILE A 54 -10.75 2.16 0.33
CA ILE A 54 -9.36 1.71 0.16
C ILE A 54 -9.31 0.21 -0.13
N GLY A 55 -10.27 -0.58 0.35
CA GLY A 55 -10.40 -2.00 0.00
C GLY A 55 -10.59 -2.28 -1.50
N LEU A 56 -11.02 -1.27 -2.28
CA LEU A 56 -11.17 -1.35 -3.73
C LEU A 56 -9.83 -1.21 -4.50
N ALA A 57 -8.79 -0.69 -3.85
CA ALA A 57 -7.46 -0.63 -4.48
C ALA A 57 -6.90 -2.04 -4.66
N ASP A 58 -6.05 -2.27 -5.66
CA ASP A 58 -5.45 -3.59 -5.91
C ASP A 58 -4.26 -3.89 -4.98
N LEU A 59 -3.40 -2.89 -4.78
CA LEU A 59 -2.14 -2.98 -4.03
C LEU A 59 -1.84 -1.63 -3.37
N PHE A 60 -1.49 -1.63 -2.09
CA PHE A 60 -0.95 -0.45 -1.41
C PHE A 60 0.57 -0.41 -1.57
N LEU A 61 1.08 0.73 -2.03
CA LEU A 61 2.52 0.99 -2.17
C LEU A 61 2.99 1.85 -0.99
N ASP A 62 3.74 1.25 -0.06
CA ASP A 62 4.32 1.97 1.07
C ASP A 62 5.43 2.95 0.62
N THR A 63 5.64 4.01 1.39
CA THR A 63 6.64 5.05 1.12
C THR A 63 7.93 4.85 1.90
N PHE A 64 9.02 5.44 1.42
CA PHE A 64 10.35 5.39 2.05
C PHE A 64 11.00 6.78 2.00
N PRO A 65 11.79 7.21 3.01
CA PRO A 65 12.21 6.49 4.23
C PRO A 65 11.20 6.56 5.39
N TYR A 66 10.08 7.25 5.19
CA TYR A 66 8.99 7.32 6.17
C TYR A 66 7.80 6.53 5.64
N GLY A 67 7.57 5.35 6.23
CA GLY A 67 6.50 4.46 5.83
C GLY A 67 5.14 4.85 6.39
N ALA A 68 4.11 4.25 5.82
CA ALA A 68 2.75 4.26 6.32
C ALA A 68 2.68 3.62 7.72
N HIS A 69 1.91 4.26 8.59
CA HIS A 69 1.65 3.77 9.95
C HIS A 69 0.19 3.35 10.09
N SER A 70 -0.68 4.25 10.52
CA SER A 70 -2.11 3.99 10.62
C SER A 70 -2.74 3.60 9.29
N THR A 71 -2.32 4.24 8.19
CA THR A 71 -2.82 3.92 6.84
C THR A 71 -2.48 2.50 6.39
N ALA A 72 -1.33 1.94 6.81
CA ALA A 72 -1.00 0.55 6.55
C ALA A 72 -1.89 -0.41 7.36
N ALA A 73 -2.15 -0.08 8.63
CA ALA A 73 -3.07 -0.86 9.47
C ALA A 73 -4.51 -0.82 8.93
N ASP A 74 -4.98 0.33 8.44
CA ASP A 74 -6.27 0.51 7.78
C ASP A 74 -6.35 -0.34 6.49
N ALA A 75 -5.31 -0.31 5.66
CA ALA A 75 -5.21 -1.12 4.44
C ALA A 75 -5.35 -2.62 4.74
N ILE A 76 -4.54 -3.14 5.68
CA ILE A 76 -4.61 -4.55 6.08
C ILE A 76 -5.98 -4.90 6.68
N THR A 77 -6.57 -4.01 7.49
CA THR A 77 -7.91 -4.18 8.07
C THR A 77 -9.00 -4.31 7.00
N ALA A 78 -8.84 -3.58 5.89
CA ALA A 78 -9.70 -3.63 4.71
C ALA A 78 -9.33 -4.78 3.73
N GLY A 79 -8.36 -5.63 4.06
CA GLY A 79 -7.92 -6.74 3.22
C GLY A 79 -7.09 -6.33 2.00
N LEU A 80 -6.55 -5.11 1.98
CA LEU A 80 -5.69 -4.59 0.92
C LEU A 80 -4.24 -5.05 1.15
N PRO A 81 -3.62 -5.79 0.20
CA PRO A 81 -2.19 -6.12 0.29
C PRO A 81 -1.32 -4.87 0.34
N VAL A 82 -0.28 -4.89 1.18
CA VAL A 82 0.64 -3.77 1.37
C VAL A 82 2.06 -4.19 1.02
N LEU A 83 2.66 -3.59 -0.02
CA LEU A 83 4.05 -3.79 -0.38
C LEU A 83 4.92 -2.75 0.33
N THR A 84 5.97 -3.17 1.02
CA THR A 84 6.86 -2.28 1.77
C THR A 84 8.33 -2.65 1.59
N MET A 85 9.22 -1.71 1.89
CA MET A 85 10.67 -1.91 1.90
C MET A 85 11.22 -1.47 3.26
N PRO A 86 11.28 -2.37 4.26
CA PRO A 86 11.70 -2.02 5.61
C PRO A 86 13.14 -1.51 5.65
N GLY A 87 13.34 -0.31 6.21
CA GLY A 87 14.67 0.27 6.39
C GLY A 87 15.33 -0.10 7.71
N LYS A 88 16.20 0.78 8.21
CA LYS A 88 16.92 0.63 9.49
C LYS A 88 16.35 1.47 10.63
N SER A 89 15.54 2.49 10.33
CA SER A 89 14.90 3.35 11.33
C SER A 89 13.53 2.81 11.71
N PHE A 90 13.01 3.20 12.87
CA PHE A 90 11.66 2.87 13.29
C PHE A 90 10.61 3.28 12.24
N ALA A 91 10.64 4.53 11.79
CA ALA A 91 9.69 5.06 10.81
C ALA A 91 9.72 4.33 9.46
N SER A 92 10.89 3.80 9.08
CA SER A 92 11.05 3.01 7.85
C SER A 92 10.68 1.53 8.00
N ARG A 93 10.43 1.04 9.22
CA ARG A 93 10.19 -0.38 9.52
C ARG A 93 8.78 -0.67 10.01
N PHE A 94 8.02 0.37 10.36
CA PHE A 94 6.68 0.21 10.94
C PHE A 94 5.74 -0.61 10.04
N CYS A 95 5.65 -0.26 8.75
CA CYS A 95 4.80 -1.01 7.83
C CYS A 95 5.25 -2.48 7.72
N GLY A 96 6.57 -2.74 7.78
CA GLY A 96 7.13 -4.08 7.84
C GLY A 96 6.62 -4.90 9.03
N SER A 97 6.53 -4.30 10.23
CA SER A 97 5.98 -5.00 11.39
C SER A 97 4.48 -5.26 11.28
N ILE A 98 3.74 -4.39 10.58
CA ILE A 98 2.30 -4.58 10.33
C ILE A 98 2.04 -5.79 9.43
N ILE A 99 2.76 -5.92 8.31
CA ILE A 99 2.58 -7.06 7.39
C ILE A 99 3.03 -8.39 8.01
N GLU A 100 4.09 -8.36 8.84
CA GLU A 100 4.53 -9.52 9.63
C GLU A 100 3.43 -9.96 10.61
N ALA A 101 2.89 -9.01 11.39
CA ALA A 101 1.82 -9.29 12.36
C ALA A 101 0.50 -9.75 11.70
N ALA A 102 0.26 -9.35 10.45
CA ALA A 102 -0.87 -9.78 9.63
C ALA A 102 -0.66 -11.17 9.00
N GLY A 103 0.55 -11.72 9.08
CA GLY A 103 0.89 -13.06 8.55
C GLY A 103 1.16 -13.09 7.04
N VAL A 104 1.63 -11.97 6.47
CA VAL A 104 2.07 -11.87 5.07
C VAL A 104 3.48 -11.25 4.95
N PRO A 105 4.49 -11.81 5.64
CA PRO A 105 5.86 -11.27 5.65
C PRO A 105 6.52 -11.24 4.25
N GLU A 106 6.04 -12.07 3.32
CA GLU A 106 6.47 -12.10 1.92
C GLU A 106 6.22 -10.79 1.16
N MET A 107 5.47 -9.84 1.72
CA MET A 107 5.24 -8.52 1.16
C MET A 107 6.36 -7.51 1.48
N ALA A 108 7.39 -7.91 2.23
CA ALA A 108 8.59 -7.10 2.46
C ALA A 108 9.61 -7.26 1.31
N CYS A 109 10.08 -6.14 0.78
CA CYS A 109 11.17 -6.05 -0.19
C CYS A 109 12.47 -5.65 0.49
N SER A 110 13.60 -6.13 -0.03
CA SER A 110 14.95 -5.88 0.49
C SER A 110 15.67 -4.72 -0.21
N SER A 111 15.15 -4.27 -1.36
CA SER A 111 15.76 -3.20 -2.16
C SER A 111 14.73 -2.42 -2.99
N PRO A 112 15.07 -1.22 -3.48
CA PRO A 112 14.20 -0.44 -4.36
C PRO A 112 13.88 -1.18 -5.67
N ASP A 113 14.87 -1.84 -6.27
CA ASP A 113 14.69 -2.59 -7.52
C ASP A 113 13.71 -3.76 -7.34
N GLU A 114 13.85 -4.49 -6.24
CA GLU A 114 12.93 -5.57 -5.88
C GLU A 114 11.51 -5.04 -5.63
N TYR A 115 11.38 -3.90 -4.96
CA TYR A 115 10.09 -3.25 -4.72
C TYR A 115 9.39 -2.91 -6.04
N VAL A 116 10.10 -2.28 -6.97
CA VAL A 116 9.56 -1.94 -8.30
C VAL A 116 9.21 -3.20 -9.09
N ALA A 117 10.12 -4.17 -9.16
CA ALA A 117 9.90 -5.42 -9.88
C ALA A 117 8.70 -6.20 -9.34
N ARG A 118 8.54 -6.27 -8.02
CA ARG A 118 7.44 -6.99 -7.37
C ARG A 118 6.10 -6.30 -7.60
N ALA A 119 6.04 -4.97 -7.50
CA ALA A 119 4.83 -4.21 -7.83
C ALA A 119 4.40 -4.42 -9.29
N ILE A 120 5.36 -4.43 -10.24
CA ILE A 120 5.09 -4.72 -11.65
C ILE A 120 4.60 -6.15 -11.84
N ALA A 121 5.21 -7.12 -11.16
CA ALA A 121 4.80 -8.53 -11.23
C ALA A 121 3.35 -8.72 -10.75
N PHE A 122 2.98 -8.08 -9.63
CA PHE A 122 1.60 -8.08 -9.13
C PHE A 122 0.62 -7.45 -10.12
N ALA A 123 0.97 -6.30 -10.71
CA ALA A 123 0.13 -5.66 -11.70
C ALA A 123 -0.08 -6.51 -12.97
N ARG A 124 0.92 -7.31 -13.37
CA ARG A 124 0.84 -8.22 -14.54
C ARG A 124 0.14 -9.53 -14.23
N ASN A 125 0.06 -9.93 -12.97
CA ASN A 125 -0.57 -11.17 -12.55
C ASN A 125 -1.52 -10.92 -11.36
N ARG A 126 -2.75 -10.51 -11.65
CA ARG A 126 -3.76 -10.23 -10.62
C ARG A 126 -4.01 -11.41 -9.67
N SER A 127 -3.93 -12.64 -10.18
CA SER A 127 -4.16 -13.84 -9.35
C SER A 127 -3.14 -14.01 -8.21
N SER A 128 -1.93 -13.46 -8.34
CA SER A 128 -0.96 -13.49 -7.23
C SER A 128 -1.34 -12.53 -6.10
N LEU A 129 -2.00 -11.39 -6.39
CA LEU A 129 -2.58 -10.54 -5.35
C LEU A 129 -3.78 -11.20 -4.68
N ASP A 130 -4.60 -11.94 -5.43
CA ASP A 130 -5.74 -12.66 -4.86
C ASP A 130 -5.30 -13.70 -3.83
N ALA A 131 -4.16 -14.36 -4.05
CA ALA A 131 -3.57 -15.27 -3.07
C ALA A 131 -3.21 -14.54 -1.76
N VAL A 132 -2.62 -13.35 -1.85
CA VAL A 132 -2.31 -12.51 -0.68
C VAL A 132 -3.60 -12.04 0.02
N ARG A 133 -4.64 -11.66 -0.72
CA ARG A 133 -5.94 -11.30 -0.14
C ARG A 133 -6.58 -12.44 0.63
N LYS A 134 -6.61 -13.64 0.04
CA LYS A 134 -7.10 -14.85 0.71
C LYS A 134 -6.28 -15.18 1.96
N SER A 135 -4.96 -14.97 1.89
CA SER A 135 -4.01 -15.12 3.00
C SER A 135 -4.37 -14.17 4.16
N LEU A 136 -4.65 -12.89 3.86
CA LEU A 136 -5.09 -11.89 4.84
C LEU A 136 -6.47 -12.23 5.43
N GLU A 137 -7.43 -12.60 4.59
CA GLU A 137 -8.79 -12.96 5.01
C GLU A 137 -8.80 -14.16 5.95
N ALA A 138 -8.08 -15.23 5.59
CA ALA A 138 -7.99 -16.46 6.39
C ALA A 138 -7.37 -16.23 7.77
N ARG A 139 -6.45 -15.27 7.90
CA ARG A 139 -5.78 -14.93 9.16
C ARG A 139 -6.39 -13.74 9.88
N ARG A 140 -7.43 -13.12 9.32
CA ARG A 140 -7.96 -11.84 9.80
C ARG A 140 -8.27 -11.88 11.29
N GLU A 141 -9.03 -12.87 11.74
CA GLU A 141 -9.45 -12.99 13.15
C GLU A 141 -8.41 -13.67 14.06
N THR A 142 -7.34 -14.23 13.49
CA THR A 142 -6.32 -14.99 14.24
C THR A 142 -4.94 -14.33 14.23
N SER A 143 -4.77 -13.24 13.49
CA SER A 143 -3.51 -12.52 13.35
C SER A 143 -3.14 -11.78 14.65
N ALA A 144 -1.84 -11.62 14.90
CA ALA A 144 -1.36 -10.87 16.06
C ALA A 144 -1.83 -9.40 16.04
N LEU A 145 -2.11 -8.86 14.84
CA LEU A 145 -2.62 -7.51 14.66
C LEU A 145 -4.02 -7.31 15.26
N ARG A 146 -4.82 -8.39 15.40
CA ARG A 146 -6.22 -8.34 15.88
C ARG A 146 -6.44 -9.02 17.23
N ASP A 147 -5.40 -9.55 17.85
CA ASP A 147 -5.47 -10.10 19.21
C ASP A 147 -5.34 -9.00 20.27
N ILE A 148 -6.42 -8.23 20.44
CA ILE A 148 -6.50 -7.15 21.45
C ILE A 148 -6.31 -7.69 22.89
N PRO A 149 -6.90 -8.83 23.28
CA PRO A 149 -6.63 -9.40 24.60
C PRO A 149 -5.16 -9.73 24.84
N ALA A 150 -4.45 -10.30 23.87
CA ALA A 150 -3.01 -10.56 24.02
C ALA A 150 -2.20 -9.27 24.07
N LEU A 151 -2.56 -8.25 23.28
CA LEU A 151 -1.91 -6.95 23.34
C LEU A 151 -2.04 -6.32 24.74
N ALA A 152 -3.21 -6.39 25.37
CA ALA A 152 -3.46 -5.83 26.70
C ALA A 152 -2.76 -6.57 27.85
N ARG A 153 -2.27 -7.80 27.62
CA ARG A 153 -1.52 -8.59 28.62
C ARG A 153 -0.01 -8.32 28.62
N ARG A 154 0.51 -7.60 27.61
CA ARG A 154 1.94 -7.32 27.47
C ARG A 154 2.41 -6.18 28.35
#